data_AF-A0A4R4FGR3-F1
#
_entry.id   AF-A0A4R4FGR3-F1
#
_cell.length_a   1.000
_cell.length_b   1.000
_cell.length_c   1.000
_cell.angle_alpha   90.00
_cell.angle_beta   90.00
_cell.angle_gamma   90.00
#
_symmetry.space_group_name_H-M   'P 1'
#
loop_
_entity.id
_entity.type
_entity.pdbx_description
1 polymer ?
#
loop_
_entity_poly.entity_id
_entity_poly.type
_entity_poly.pdbx_seq_one_letter_code
_entity_poly.pdbx_strand_id
1 'polypeptide(L)'
;MRNTRNTDYTRYGNFNKLIYFNYLMEYSCLKTLANKHRSKISKVRGKYKDGTGEWGIPYQTKKGQKRMYFAKYSDCKGKRFTDIIPQQAKNHSHNTTTFESRLKAKICEVCGCIDSDKYEIHHVNKGKNLKGKTKWEQVMIAKRRKTIVVCHKCHMAIHHVT
;
A
#
# COMPACT_ATOMS: atom_id res chain seq x y z
N MET A 1 18.34 19.40 -4.37
CA MET A 1 18.01 20.04 -3.07
C MET A 1 16.93 19.22 -2.36
N ARG A 2 17.22 18.83 -1.10
CA ARG A 2 16.40 18.23 -0.03
C ARG A 2 15.13 17.45 -0.43
N ASN A 3 15.29 16.13 -0.53
CA ASN A 3 14.20 15.16 -0.58
C ASN A 3 13.91 14.64 0.84
N THR A 4 12.76 15.02 1.41
CA THR A 4 12.18 14.41 2.62
C THR A 4 10.67 14.43 2.38
N ARG A 5 9.87 13.37 2.53
CA ARG A 5 9.73 12.49 3.69
C ARG A 5 9.04 11.17 3.28
N ASN A 6 9.81 10.11 3.08
CA ASN A 6 9.35 8.78 3.49
C ASN A 6 9.64 8.74 4.99
N THR A 7 8.59 8.80 5.82
CA THR A 7 8.77 8.80 7.27
C THR A 7 9.05 7.39 7.75
N ASP A 8 10.29 6.94 7.58
CA ASP A 8 10.89 5.92 8.43
C ASP A 8 10.88 6.49 9.85
N TYR A 9 9.84 6.21 10.64
CA TYR A 9 9.66 6.74 11.99
C TYR A 9 10.79 6.33 12.95
N THR A 10 11.63 5.36 12.56
CA THR A 10 12.82 4.92 13.27
C THR A 10 14.08 5.73 12.92
N ARG A 11 14.10 6.42 11.77
CA ARG A 11 15.27 7.17 11.26
C ARG A 11 15.33 8.61 11.73
N TYR A 12 14.18 9.23 11.90
CA TYR A 12 14.05 10.53 12.56
C TYR A 12 13.65 10.25 14.01
N GLY A 13 14.37 10.76 15.01
CA GLY A 13 14.20 10.49 16.45
C GLY A 13 12.84 10.84 17.08
N ASN A 14 11.75 10.81 16.32
CA ASN A 14 10.37 11.00 16.72
C ASN A 14 9.77 9.73 17.36
N PHE A 15 10.48 9.11 18.30
CA PHE A 15 9.96 7.97 19.08
C PHE A 15 8.63 8.31 19.76
N ASN A 16 8.41 9.57 20.13
CA ASN A 16 7.15 10.05 20.69
C ASN A 16 5.94 9.78 19.78
N LYS A 17 6.10 9.84 18.45
CA LYS A 17 5.02 9.53 17.49
C LYS A 17 4.70 8.04 17.48
N LEU A 18 5.72 7.17 17.64
CA LEU A 18 5.53 5.73 17.74
C LEU A 18 4.88 5.33 19.06
N ILE A 19 5.22 6.01 20.16
CA ILE A 19 4.57 5.81 21.47
C ILE A 19 3.08 6.15 21.38
N TYR A 20 2.75 7.31 20.80
CA TYR A 20 1.37 7.72 20.60
C TYR A 20 0.60 6.76 19.67
N PHE A 21 1.24 6.31 18.59
CA PHE A 21 0.65 5.32 17.68
C PHE A 21 0.38 3.99 18.38
N ASN A 22 1.31 3.50 19.20
CA ASN A 22 1.12 2.29 20.00
C ASN A 22 -0.09 2.42 20.93
N TYR A 23 -0.21 3.55 21.63
CA TYR A 23 -1.37 3.85 22.48
C TYR A 23 -2.69 3.79 21.70
N LEU A 24 -2.74 4.39 20.51
CA LEU A 24 -3.94 4.39 19.66
C LEU A 24 -4.33 2.96 19.23
N MET A 25 -3.35 2.16 18.82
CA MET A 25 -3.57 0.77 18.40
C MET A 25 -4.03 -0.12 19.56
N GLU A 26 -3.42 0.04 20.73
CA GLU A 26 -3.76 -0.69 21.95
C GLU A 26 -5.22 -0.42 22.35
N TYR A 27 -5.61 0.85 22.43
CA TYR A 27 -6.96 1.25 22.84
C TYR A 27 -8.04 0.89 21.82
N SER A 28 -7.75 0.99 20.52
CA SER A 28 -8.65 0.53 19.46
C SER A 28 -8.99 -0.95 19.65
N CYS A 29 -7.97 -1.79 19.83
CA CYS A 29 -8.16 -3.22 20.07
C CYS A 29 -8.94 -3.52 21.36
N LEU A 30 -8.56 -2.88 22.47
CA LEU A 30 -9.25 -3.03 23.75
C LEU A 30 -10.73 -2.64 23.65
N LYS A 31 -11.04 -1.57 22.91
CA LYS A 31 -12.42 -1.13 22.69
C LYS A 31 -13.22 -2.16 21.89
N THR A 32 -12.63 -2.73 20.84
CA THR A 32 -13.25 -3.80 20.05
C THR A 32 -13.54 -5.03 20.90
N LEU A 33 -12.59 -5.48 21.73
CA LEU A 33 -12.76 -6.61 22.65
C LEU A 33 -13.82 -6.32 23.73
N ALA A 34 -13.80 -5.11 24.28
CA ALA A 34 -14.77 -4.65 25.28
C ALA A 34 -16.19 -4.69 24.71
N ASN A 35 -16.39 -4.15 23.50
CA ASN A 35 -17.68 -4.18 22.82
C ASN A 35 -18.13 -5.62 22.51
N LYS A 36 -17.22 -6.48 22.02
CA LYS A 36 -17.52 -7.90 21.76
C LYS A 36 -18.02 -8.63 23.01
N HIS A 37 -17.42 -8.36 24.16
CA HIS A 37 -17.81 -8.96 25.43
C HIS A 37 -18.84 -8.14 26.23
N ARG A 38 -19.48 -7.12 25.61
CA ARG A 38 -20.42 -6.18 26.26
C ARG A 38 -19.92 -5.68 27.61
N SER A 39 -18.63 -5.35 27.67
CA SER A 39 -17.87 -5.09 28.88
C SER A 39 -17.12 -3.76 28.79
N LYS A 40 -16.53 -3.32 29.90
CA LYS A 40 -15.66 -2.15 29.95
C LYS A 40 -14.22 -2.53 29.57
N ILE A 41 -13.46 -1.57 29.03
CA ILE A 41 -12.03 -1.75 28.68
C ILE A 41 -11.22 -2.24 29.89
N SER A 42 -11.47 -1.69 31.08
CA SER A 42 -10.79 -2.10 32.32
C SER A 42 -10.98 -3.58 32.64
N LYS A 43 -12.19 -4.11 32.46
CA LYS A 43 -12.48 -5.55 32.68
C LYS A 43 -11.72 -6.43 31.68
N VAL A 44 -11.67 -6.03 30.41
CA VAL A 44 -10.91 -6.74 29.37
C VAL A 44 -9.41 -6.71 29.66
N ARG A 45 -8.87 -5.55 30.03
CA ARG A 45 -7.46 -5.38 30.37
C ARG A 45 -7.08 -6.21 31.59
N GLY A 46 -7.94 -6.27 32.60
CA GLY A 46 -7.76 -7.14 33.76
C GLY A 46 -7.81 -8.63 33.40
N LYS A 47 -8.80 -9.03 32.58
CA LYS A 47 -8.97 -10.43 32.12
C LYS A 47 -7.75 -10.95 31.35
N TYR A 48 -7.14 -10.12 30.51
CA TYR A 48 -6.00 -10.49 29.68
C TYR A 48 -4.66 -10.00 30.23
N LYS A 49 -4.58 -9.64 31.52
CA LYS A 49 -3.32 -9.28 32.18
C LYS A 49 -2.42 -10.52 32.35
N ASP A 50 -1.12 -10.31 32.35
CA ASP A 50 -0.11 -11.38 32.47
C ASP A 50 0.60 -11.41 33.84
N GLY A 51 0.14 -10.60 34.79
CA GLY A 51 0.75 -10.48 36.12
C GLY A 51 1.95 -9.54 36.19
N THR A 52 2.76 -9.46 35.14
CA THR A 52 3.95 -8.59 35.01
C THR A 52 3.67 -7.12 34.68
N GLY A 53 2.39 -6.76 34.54
CA GLY A 53 1.94 -5.41 34.16
C GLY A 53 1.56 -5.27 32.68
N GLU A 54 2.02 -6.18 31.83
CA GLU A 54 1.61 -6.27 30.42
C GLU A 54 0.30 -7.08 30.26
N TRP A 55 -0.35 -6.91 29.10
CA TRP A 55 -1.53 -7.69 28.74
C TRP A 55 -1.35 -8.28 27.33
N GLY A 56 -1.96 -9.45 27.11
CA GLY A 56 -1.83 -10.16 25.85
C GLY A 56 -2.91 -11.22 25.67
N ILE A 57 -3.28 -11.49 24.43
CA ILE A 57 -4.37 -12.41 24.09
C ILE A 57 -3.83 -13.84 24.07
N PRO A 58 -4.34 -14.75 24.93
CA PRO A 58 -3.93 -16.15 24.89
C PRO A 58 -4.47 -16.85 23.64
N TYR A 59 -3.67 -17.70 23.03
CA TYR A 59 -4.04 -18.56 21.91
C TYR A 59 -3.38 -19.93 22.02
N GLN A 60 -4.03 -20.96 21.49
CA GLN A 60 -3.54 -22.34 21.53
C GLN A 60 -2.56 -22.59 20.38
N THR A 61 -1.41 -23.18 20.70
CA THR A 61 -0.42 -23.67 19.73
C THR A 61 -0.24 -25.18 19.91
N LYS A 62 0.26 -25.89 18.89
CA LYS A 62 0.62 -27.32 18.99
C LYS A 62 1.56 -27.66 20.17
N LYS A 63 2.32 -26.67 20.66
CA LYS A 63 3.28 -26.80 21.77
C LYS A 63 2.77 -26.22 23.10
N GLY A 64 1.48 -25.86 23.19
CA GLY A 64 0.85 -25.28 24.37
C GLY A 64 0.30 -23.87 24.17
N GLN A 65 -0.22 -23.31 25.26
CA GLN A 65 -0.84 -21.98 25.27
C GLN A 65 0.23 -20.88 25.20
N LYS A 66 0.11 -20.00 24.21
CA LYS A 66 0.97 -18.82 24.04
C LYS A 66 0.15 -17.55 24.19
N ARG A 67 0.82 -16.42 24.40
CA ARG A 67 0.18 -15.10 24.46
C ARG A 67 0.70 -14.22 23.34
N MET A 68 -0.20 -13.48 22.71
CA MET A 68 0.12 -12.49 21.71
C MET A 68 0.10 -11.11 22.37
N TYR A 69 1.23 -10.41 22.32
CA TYR A 69 1.39 -9.05 22.82
C TYR A 69 1.43 -8.05 21.66
N PHE A 70 1.21 -6.78 21.97
CA PHE A 70 1.48 -5.70 21.01
C PHE A 70 2.98 -5.61 20.71
N ALA A 71 3.31 -5.19 19.49
CA ALA A 71 4.70 -4.98 19.10
C ALA A 71 5.35 -3.94 20.02
N LYS A 72 6.50 -4.29 20.60
CA LYS A 72 7.32 -3.36 21.38
C LYS A 72 8.08 -2.46 20.41
N TYR A 73 7.55 -1.27 20.15
CA TYR A 73 8.19 -0.30 19.24
C TYR A 73 9.56 0.20 19.76
N SER A 74 9.88 -0.02 21.04
CA SER A 74 11.23 0.13 21.60
C SER A 74 12.25 -0.78 20.91
N ASP A 75 11.83 -1.96 20.45
CA ASP A 75 12.72 -2.96 19.82
C ASP A 75 13.12 -2.56 18.40
N CYS A 76 12.45 -1.55 17.84
CA CYS A 76 12.77 -0.92 16.57
C CYS A 76 13.89 0.13 16.70
N LYS A 77 14.33 0.46 17.94
CA LYS A 77 15.40 1.42 18.19
C LYS A 77 16.74 0.85 17.71
N GLY A 78 17.43 1.59 16.84
CA GLY A 78 18.77 1.22 16.34
C GLY A 78 18.81 0.18 15.23
N LYS A 79 17.67 -0.42 14.84
CA LYS A 79 17.61 -1.38 13.73
C LYS A 79 17.38 -0.65 12.40
N ARG A 80 18.24 -0.90 11.42
CA ARG A 80 18.06 -0.45 10.04
C ARG A 80 17.08 -1.38 9.34
N PHE A 81 15.85 -0.92 9.15
CA PHE A 81 14.91 -1.56 8.26
C PHE A 81 15.12 -0.99 6.86
N THR A 82 15.52 -1.83 5.91
CA THR A 82 15.52 -1.46 4.50
C THR A 82 14.17 -1.82 3.93
N ASP A 83 13.26 -0.84 3.84
CA ASP A 83 12.08 -1.01 3.01
C ASP A 83 12.55 -1.14 1.55
N ILE A 84 12.46 -2.35 1.01
CA ILE A 84 12.65 -2.59 -0.42
C ILE A 84 11.42 -2.05 -1.14
N ILE A 85 11.33 -0.73 -1.24
CA ILE A 85 10.37 -0.07 -2.13
C ILE A 85 10.97 -0.20 -3.54
N PRO A 86 10.31 -0.93 -4.47
CA PRO A 86 10.80 -1.02 -5.83
C PRO A 86 10.99 0.39 -6.39
N GLN A 87 12.16 0.69 -6.94
CA GLN A 87 12.52 2.03 -7.41
C GLN A 87 11.52 2.55 -8.46
N GLN A 88 10.84 1.64 -9.18
CA GLN A 88 9.76 1.97 -10.11
C GLN A 88 8.56 2.64 -9.41
N ALA A 89 8.25 2.29 -8.15
CA ALA A 89 7.15 2.89 -7.39
C ALA A 89 7.46 4.33 -6.95
N LYS A 90 8.73 4.63 -6.64
CA LYS A 90 9.18 5.99 -6.30
C LYS A 90 9.15 6.92 -7.51
N ASN A 91 9.55 6.44 -8.68
CA ASN A 91 9.63 7.24 -9.90
C ASN A 91 8.24 7.60 -10.48
N HIS A 92 7.21 6.80 -10.17
CA HIS A 92 5.84 7.02 -10.66
C HIS A 92 4.89 7.58 -9.58
N SER A 93 5.38 7.83 -8.35
CA SER A 93 4.57 8.28 -7.22
C SER A 93 4.00 9.70 -7.37
N HIS A 94 4.62 10.54 -8.20
CA HIS A 94 4.34 11.99 -8.22
C HIS A 94 3.75 12.53 -9.51
N ASN A 95 3.42 11.69 -10.49
CA ASN A 95 2.76 12.15 -11.71
C ASN A 95 1.32 11.64 -11.76
N THR A 96 0.47 12.23 -10.91
CA THR A 96 -0.99 12.02 -10.91
C THR A 96 -1.64 12.82 -12.04
N THR A 97 -1.22 12.57 -13.28
CA THR A 97 -1.99 13.01 -14.44
C THR A 97 -3.31 12.24 -14.44
N THR A 98 -4.42 12.94 -14.25
CA THR A 98 -5.75 12.34 -14.33
C THR A 98 -5.99 11.73 -15.71
N PHE A 99 -6.94 10.79 -15.74
CA PHE A 99 -7.73 10.41 -16.91
C PHE A 99 -7.63 11.39 -18.11
N GLU A 100 -8.35 12.48 -17.88
CA GLU A 100 -8.66 13.55 -18.83
C GLU A 100 -7.43 14.33 -19.26
N SER A 101 -6.49 14.60 -18.34
CA SER A 101 -5.27 15.35 -18.68
C SER A 101 -4.43 14.61 -19.73
N ARG A 102 -4.42 13.27 -19.69
CA ARG A 102 -3.70 12.42 -20.65
C ARG A 102 -4.41 12.38 -22.00
N LEU A 103 -5.74 12.33 -22.01
CA LEU A 103 -6.52 12.39 -23.25
C LEU A 103 -6.38 13.76 -23.93
N LYS A 104 -6.41 14.85 -23.15
CA LYS A 104 -6.20 16.22 -23.64
C LYS A 104 -4.81 16.44 -24.25
N ALA A 105 -3.80 15.71 -23.79
CA ALA A 105 -2.45 15.79 -24.36
C ALA A 105 -2.40 15.33 -25.83
N LYS A 106 -3.37 14.53 -26.30
CA LYS A 106 -3.40 13.99 -27.68
C LYS A 106 -2.11 13.28 -28.07
N ILE A 107 -1.56 12.47 -27.16
CA ILE A 107 -0.35 11.66 -27.41
C ILE A 107 -0.67 10.20 -27.13
N CYS A 108 -0.36 9.32 -28.08
CA CYS A 108 -0.49 7.88 -27.87
C CYS A 108 0.61 7.37 -26.94
N GLU A 109 0.24 6.67 -25.86
CA GLU A 109 1.23 6.18 -24.88
C GLU A 109 1.98 4.91 -25.31
N VAL A 110 1.58 4.31 -26.43
CA VAL A 110 2.22 3.11 -26.99
C VAL A 110 3.21 3.47 -28.09
N CYS A 111 2.80 4.28 -29.07
CA CYS A 111 3.63 4.64 -30.21
C CYS A 111 4.15 6.09 -30.18
N GLY A 112 3.67 6.93 -29.26
CA GLY A 112 4.11 8.33 -29.16
C GLY A 112 3.54 9.26 -30.23
N CYS A 113 2.65 8.80 -31.12
CA CYS A 113 2.10 9.66 -32.17
C CYS A 113 1.25 10.79 -31.58
N ILE A 114 1.34 11.97 -32.20
CA ILE A 114 0.59 13.18 -31.85
C ILE A 114 -0.46 13.51 -32.93
N ASP A 115 -0.23 13.06 -34.17
CA ASP A 115 -1.04 13.38 -35.36
C ASP A 115 -2.20 12.41 -35.63
N SER A 116 -2.82 11.84 -34.60
CA SER A 116 -4.00 10.99 -34.79
C SER A 116 -5.29 11.78 -34.64
N ASP A 117 -6.24 11.55 -35.55
CA ASP A 117 -7.56 12.19 -35.51
C ASP A 117 -8.37 11.84 -34.24
N LYS A 118 -8.17 10.62 -33.71
CA LYS A 118 -8.93 10.08 -32.58
C LYS A 118 -8.04 9.35 -31.59
N TYR A 119 -8.19 9.70 -30.32
CA TYR A 119 -7.57 9.04 -29.18
C TYR A 119 -8.64 8.37 -28.33
N GLU A 120 -8.41 7.11 -28.00
CA GLU A 120 -9.34 6.25 -27.28
C GLU A 120 -8.66 5.68 -26.03
N ILE A 121 -9.50 5.24 -25.08
CA ILE A 121 -9.05 4.70 -23.80
C ILE A 121 -9.18 3.20 -23.84
N HIS A 122 -8.05 2.52 -23.74
CA HIS A 122 -8.08 1.09 -23.50
C HIS A 122 -8.05 0.82 -21.98
N HIS A 123 -9.06 0.11 -21.47
CA HIS A 123 -9.16 -0.27 -20.06
C HIS A 123 -9.04 -1.80 -19.89
N VAL A 124 -8.25 -2.21 -18.92
CA VAL A 124 -8.05 -3.62 -18.56
C VAL A 124 -8.61 -3.90 -17.17
N ASN A 125 -9.32 -5.02 -17.03
CA ASN A 125 -9.95 -5.44 -15.77
C ASN A 125 -8.94 -5.53 -14.58
N LYS A 126 -7.86 -6.29 -14.77
CA LYS A 126 -6.83 -6.52 -13.75
C LYS A 126 -5.42 -6.41 -14.35
N GLY A 127 -4.61 -5.48 -13.85
CA GLY A 127 -3.23 -5.29 -14.31
C GLY A 127 -2.33 -6.51 -14.12
N LYS A 128 -2.64 -7.39 -13.15
CA LYS A 128 -1.94 -8.67 -12.94
C LYS A 128 -2.17 -9.72 -14.04
N ASN A 129 -3.13 -9.50 -14.93
CA ASN A 129 -3.42 -10.43 -16.04
C ASN A 129 -2.50 -10.16 -17.24
N LEU A 130 -1.82 -9.01 -17.28
CA LEU A 130 -0.91 -8.63 -18.35
C LEU A 130 0.38 -9.45 -18.24
N LYS A 131 0.79 -10.10 -19.33
CA LYS A 131 2.00 -10.94 -19.36
C LYS A 131 3.26 -10.17 -19.76
N GLY A 132 3.11 -8.97 -20.34
CA GLY A 132 4.22 -8.12 -20.76
C GLY A 132 4.85 -8.57 -22.08
N LYS A 133 4.13 -9.35 -22.89
CA LYS A 133 4.60 -9.81 -24.20
C LYS A 133 4.48 -8.71 -25.25
N THR A 134 3.41 -7.93 -25.20
CA THR A 134 3.18 -6.85 -26.16
C THR A 134 3.63 -5.49 -25.59
N LYS A 135 3.94 -4.55 -26.49
CA LYS A 135 4.42 -3.20 -26.10
C LYS A 135 3.42 -2.48 -25.18
N TRP A 136 2.12 -2.60 -25.44
CA TRP A 136 1.10 -1.95 -24.62
C TRP A 136 0.98 -2.57 -23.21
N GLU A 137 1.15 -3.89 -23.08
CA GLU A 137 1.19 -4.57 -21.77
C GLU A 137 2.40 -4.10 -20.94
N GLN A 138 3.58 -4.00 -21.56
CA GLN A 138 4.80 -3.54 -20.90
C GLN A 138 4.64 -2.13 -20.35
N VAL A 139 4.06 -1.23 -21.14
CA VAL A 139 3.77 0.16 -20.73
C VAL A 139 2.80 0.19 -19.54
N MET A 140 1.73 -0.62 -19.56
CA MET A 140 0.76 -0.69 -18.47
C MET A 140 1.34 -1.29 -17.17
N ILE A 141 2.18 -2.33 -17.28
CA ILE A 141 2.87 -2.95 -16.14
C ILE A 141 3.85 -1.96 -15.51
N ALA A 142 4.68 -1.30 -16.32
CA ALA A 142 5.66 -0.33 -15.84
C ALA A 142 4.99 0.86 -15.11
N LYS A 143 3.88 1.37 -15.68
CA LYS A 143 3.11 2.49 -15.10
C LYS A 143 2.17 2.06 -13.97
N ARG A 144 1.91 0.76 -13.80
CA ARG A 144 0.93 0.19 -12.85
C ARG A 144 -0.48 0.80 -12.97
N ARG A 145 -0.95 1.03 -14.20
CA ARG A 145 -2.26 1.64 -14.51
C ARG A 145 -3.18 0.64 -15.20
N LYS A 146 -4.49 0.77 -14.97
CA LYS A 146 -5.53 -0.01 -15.66
C LYS A 146 -6.04 0.63 -16.96
N THR A 147 -5.66 1.89 -17.21
CA THR A 147 -6.07 2.67 -18.39
C THR A 147 -4.87 3.21 -19.16
N ILE A 148 -4.95 3.13 -20.48
CA ILE A 148 -3.94 3.67 -21.41
C ILE A 148 -4.64 4.49 -22.51
N VAL A 149 -4.07 5.65 -22.86
CA VAL A 149 -4.52 6.48 -23.98
C VAL A 149 -3.79 6.00 -25.22
N VAL A 150 -4.55 5.65 -26.26
CA VAL A 150 -4.02 5.11 -27.52
C VAL A 150 -4.67 5.78 -28.72
N CYS A 151 -3.93 5.92 -29.82
CA CYS A 151 -4.53 6.29 -31.09
C CYS A 151 -5.40 5.15 -31.64
N HIS A 152 -6.30 5.46 -32.56
CA HIS A 152 -7.22 4.49 -33.15
C HIS A 152 -6.50 3.24 -33.72
N LYS A 153 -5.39 3.42 -34.43
CA LYS A 153 -4.58 2.31 -34.99
C LYS A 153 -4.06 1.37 -33.89
N CYS A 154 -3.52 1.93 -32.80
CA CYS A 154 -3.05 1.13 -31.67
C CYS A 154 -4.21 0.49 -30.90
N HIS A 155 -5.37 1.15 -30.82
CA HIS A 155 -6.55 0.59 -30.18
C HIS A 155 -7.02 -0.66 -30.93
N MET A 156 -7.13 -0.59 -32.26
CA MET A 156 -7.46 -1.75 -33.09
C MET A 156 -6.44 -2.87 -32.96
N ALA A 157 -5.14 -2.55 -32.98
CA ALA A 157 -4.09 -3.55 -32.77
C ALA A 157 -4.16 -4.24 -31.40
N ILE A 158 -4.67 -3.56 -30.36
CA ILE A 158 -4.87 -4.20 -29.05
C ILE A 158 -6.02 -5.21 -29.10
N HIS A 159 -7.13 -4.86 -29.76
CA HIS A 159 -8.30 -5.74 -29.87
C HIS A 159 -8.11 -6.91 -30.85
N HIS A 160 -7.31 -6.74 -31.90
CA HIS A 160 -7.01 -7.81 -32.87
C HIS A 160 -5.97 -8.83 -32.39
N VAL A 161 -5.21 -8.52 -31.33
CA VAL A 161 -4.20 -9.43 -30.75
C VAL A 161 -4.78 -10.30 -29.63
N THR A 162 -5.97 -9.95 -29.13
CA THR A 162 -6.79 -10.80 -28.24
C THR A 162 -7.53 -11.87 -29.02
#